data_AF-A0A7H0YHJ6-F1
#
_entry.id   AF-A0A7H0YHJ6-F1
#
_cell.length_a   1.000
_cell.length_b   1.000
_cell.length_c   1.000
_cell.angle_alpha   90.00
_cell.angle_beta   90.00
_cell.angle_gamma   90.00
#
_symmetry.space_group_name_H-M   'P 1'
#
loop_
_entity.id
_entity.type
_entity.pdbx_description
1 polymer ?
#
loop_
_entity_poly.entity_id
_entity_poly.type
_entity_poly.pdbx_seq_one_letter_code
_entity_poly.pdbx_strand_id
1 'polypeptide(L)'
;MKYRYYRKPTTTKALQTTKRLIESGRLQPSEIVSVRGTFTQRRWYRLTIRTASEQFQFTGFSWFYSGEGPRGLQQMLKWLHVPEDVRKQLTKIEHHGDTYKPNSILIR
;
A
#
# COMPACT_ATOMS: atom_id res chain seq x y z
N MET A 1 -0.24 12.94 14.68
CA MET A 1 -0.01 11.87 13.68
C MET A 1 1.46 11.86 13.26
N LYS A 2 2.13 10.71 13.32
CA LYS A 2 3.56 10.56 12.98
C LYS A 2 3.72 10.08 11.53
N TYR A 3 4.59 10.73 10.76
CA TYR A 3 4.81 10.38 9.35
C TYR A 3 6.10 9.57 9.19
N ARG A 4 6.02 8.44 8.47
CA ARG A 4 7.13 7.51 8.22
C ARG A 4 7.26 7.24 6.73
N TYR A 5 8.47 7.43 6.19
CA TYR A 5 8.75 7.22 4.78
C TYR A 5 9.75 6.08 4.58
N TYR A 6 9.37 5.09 3.79
CA TYR A 6 10.13 3.89 3.48
C TYR A 6 10.43 3.87 1.98
N ARG A 7 11.54 4.52 1.60
CA ARG A 7 12.02 4.49 0.22
C ARG A 7 12.62 3.12 -0.08
N LYS A 8 11.95 2.30 -0.89
CA LYS A 8 12.44 1.00 -1.36
C LYS A 8 12.49 0.98 -2.89
N PRO A 9 13.55 0.40 -3.48
CA PRO A 9 13.75 0.41 -4.93
C PRO A 9 12.97 -0.70 -5.65
N THR A 10 12.50 -1.74 -4.94
CA THR A 10 11.81 -2.90 -5.53
C THR A 10 10.62 -3.34 -4.68
N THR A 11 9.65 -4.00 -5.32
CA THR A 11 8.46 -4.57 -4.65
C THR A 11 8.86 -5.55 -3.55
N THR A 12 9.84 -6.41 -3.79
CA THR A 12 10.35 -7.39 -2.80
C THR A 12 10.89 -6.71 -1.55
N LYS A 13 11.66 -5.63 -1.69
CA LYS A 13 12.18 -4.88 -0.52
C LYS A 13 11.06 -4.14 0.21
N ALA A 14 10.05 -3.65 -0.51
CA ALA A 14 8.87 -3.04 0.09
C ALA A 14 8.03 -4.06 0.88
N LEU A 15 7.84 -5.26 0.33
CA LEU A 15 7.19 -6.40 1.00
C LEU A 15 7.90 -6.81 2.28
N GLN A 16 9.21 -7.06 2.21
CA GLN A 16 10.01 -7.44 3.38
C GLN A 16 9.95 -6.37 4.48
N THR A 17 9.98 -5.09 4.09
CA THR A 17 9.85 -3.98 5.05
C THR A 17 8.47 -4.00 5.71
N THR A 18 7.40 -4.20 4.92
CA THR A 18 6.04 -4.26 5.45
C THR A 18 5.87 -5.45 6.40
N LYS A 19 6.36 -6.63 6.02
CA LYS A 19 6.34 -7.84 6.84
C LYS A 19 7.02 -7.60 8.20
N ARG A 20 8.22 -7.02 8.21
CA ARG A 20 8.95 -6.69 9.44
C ARG A 20 8.18 -5.72 10.34
N LEU A 21 7.48 -4.74 9.77
CA LEU A 21 6.69 -3.77 10.54
C LEU A 21 5.47 -4.43 11.20
N ILE A 22 4.85 -5.40 10.53
CA ILE A 22 3.76 -6.20 11.08
C ILE A 22 4.29 -7.11 12.19
N GLU A 23 5.38 -7.85 11.92
CA GLU A 23 6.01 -8.76 12.88
C GLU A 23 6.50 -8.05 14.14
N SER A 24 7.00 -6.81 14.02
CA SER A 24 7.41 -6.01 15.17
C SER A 24 6.22 -5.34 15.90
N GLY A 25 4.98 -5.60 15.50
CA GLY A 25 3.77 -5.00 16.08
C GLY A 25 3.60 -3.49 15.82
N ARG A 26 4.43 -2.89 14.95
CA ARG A 26 4.39 -1.45 14.67
C ARG A 26 3.29 -1.08 13.68
N LEU A 27 3.07 -1.95 12.70
CA LEU A 27 1.96 -1.84 11.77
C LEU A 27 0.94 -2.91 12.11
N GLN A 28 -0.05 -2.55 12.93
CA GLN A 28 -1.11 -3.48 13.32
C GLN A 28 -2.24 -3.44 12.28
N PRO A 29 -2.61 -4.58 11.69
CA PRO A 29 -3.70 -4.65 10.70
C PRO A 29 -5.03 -4.07 11.21
N SER A 30 -5.37 -4.32 12.47
CA SER A 30 -6.60 -3.84 13.11
C SER A 30 -6.66 -2.32 13.30
N GLU A 31 -5.52 -1.63 13.24
CA GLU A 31 -5.46 -0.17 13.43
C GLU A 31 -5.53 0.59 12.09
N ILE A 32 -5.60 -0.10 10.96
CA ILE A 32 -5.54 0.52 9.64
C ILE A 32 -6.88 1.21 9.34
N VAL A 33 -6.80 2.53 9.19
CA VAL A 33 -7.95 3.39 8.88
C VAL A 33 -8.09 3.57 7.37
N SER A 34 -6.98 3.64 6.64
CA SER A 34 -7.02 3.83 5.18
C SER A 34 -5.79 3.32 4.48
N VAL A 35 -5.99 2.87 3.24
CA VAL A 35 -4.92 2.59 2.29
C VAL A 35 -5.10 3.48 1.06
N ARG A 36 -4.02 4.15 0.68
CA ARG A 36 -3.96 5.06 -0.48
C ARG A 36 -2.85 4.64 -1.42
N GLY A 37 -3.18 4.47 -2.70
CA GLY A 37 -2.21 4.30 -3.78
C GLY A 37 -2.13 5.57 -4.62
N THR A 38 -0.92 6.00 -5.00
CA THR A 38 -0.72 7.13 -5.93
C THR A 38 -0.02 6.69 -7.21
N PHE A 39 -0.51 7.21 -8.33
CA PHE A 39 -0.14 6.84 -9.69
C PHE A 39 0.42 8.06 -10.41
N THR A 40 1.60 7.92 -11.02
CA THR A 40 2.10 8.88 -12.02
C THR A 40 2.20 8.16 -13.36
N GLN A 41 1.93 8.89 -14.45
CA GLN A 41 2.02 8.43 -15.84
C GLN A 41 3.30 7.57 -16.05
N ARG A 42 3.13 6.24 -16.01
CA ARG A 42 4.13 5.17 -16.24
C ARG A 42 4.91 4.61 -15.03
N ARG A 43 4.68 5.02 -13.77
CA ARG A 43 5.26 4.33 -12.58
C ARG A 43 4.31 4.41 -11.38
N TRP A 44 4.17 3.31 -10.63
CA TRP A 44 3.72 3.41 -9.25
C TRP A 44 4.88 3.86 -8.39
N TYR A 45 4.64 4.82 -7.49
CA TYR A 45 5.68 5.35 -6.65
C TYR A 45 5.37 5.25 -5.16
N ARG A 46 4.09 5.16 -4.76
CA ARG A 46 3.73 5.45 -3.37
C ARG A 46 2.47 4.73 -2.92
N LEU A 47 2.63 3.86 -1.94
CA LEU A 47 1.54 3.31 -1.15
C LEU A 47 1.60 3.92 0.24
N THR A 48 0.48 4.46 0.70
CA THR A 48 0.34 5.02 2.04
C THR A 48 -0.66 4.20 2.83
N ILE A 49 -0.24 3.68 3.98
CA ILE A 49 -1.10 3.04 4.96
C ILE A 49 -1.20 4.01 6.14
N ARG A 50 -2.41 4.26 6.62
CA ARG A 50 -2.65 5.17 7.74
C ARG A 50 -3.36 4.42 8.86
N THR A 51 -2.85 4.61 10.07
CA THR A 51 -3.51 4.20 11.32
C THR A 51 -4.02 5.44 12.06
N ALA A 52 -4.59 5.26 13.25
CA ALA A 52 -5.01 6.37 14.10
C ALA A 52 -3.83 7.29 14.50
N SER A 53 -2.63 6.73 14.63
CA SER A 53 -1.46 7.42 15.20
C SER A 53 -0.30 7.62 14.21
N GLU A 54 -0.15 6.74 13.22
CA GLU A 54 0.97 6.73 12.27
C GLU A 54 0.50 6.71 10.80
N GLN A 55 1.35 7.24 9.92
CA GLN A 55 1.23 7.14 8.47
C GLN A 55 2.50 6.51 7.90
N PHE A 56 2.36 5.35 7.26
CA PHE A 56 3.43 4.58 6.65
C PHE A 56 3.39 4.74 5.14
N GLN A 57 4.40 5.37 4.56
CA GLN A 57 4.47 5.64 3.14
C GLN A 57 5.62 4.84 2.51
N PHE A 58 5.28 3.88 1.66
CA PHE A 58 6.22 3.00 0.97
C PHE A 58 6.40 3.41 -0.48
N THR A 59 7.64 3.38 -0.95
CA THR A 59 7.92 3.36 -2.40
C THR A 59 8.31 1.97 -2.85
N GLY A 60 8.18 1.68 -4.14
CA GLY A 60 8.71 0.45 -4.74
C GLY A 60 7.69 -0.63 -5.03
N PHE A 61 6.43 -0.50 -4.60
CA PHE A 61 5.33 -1.33 -5.12
C PHE A 61 5.03 -0.91 -6.56
N SER A 62 5.24 -1.80 -7.54
CA SER A 62 4.92 -1.55 -8.96
C SER A 62 3.60 -2.24 -9.37
N TRP A 63 2.85 -1.72 -10.35
CA TRP A 63 1.61 -2.39 -10.85
C TRP A 63 1.61 -2.62 -12.36
N PHE A 64 2.28 -1.75 -13.13
CA PHE A 64 2.22 -1.77 -14.60
C PHE A 64 3.27 -2.67 -15.26
N TYR A 65 4.18 -3.27 -14.49
CA TYR A 65 5.03 -4.33 -15.02
C TYR A 65 4.30 -5.65 -14.77
N SER A 66 3.88 -6.32 -15.85
CA SER A 66 3.40 -7.70 -15.85
C SER A 66 4.38 -8.57 -15.03
N GLY A 67 4.01 -8.94 -13.79
CA GLY A 67 4.90 -9.67 -12.88
C GLY A 67 4.70 -9.40 -11.38
N GLU A 68 5.80 -9.33 -10.64
CA GLU A 68 5.90 -9.36 -9.16
C GLU A 68 5.18 -8.20 -8.45
N GLY A 69 4.99 -7.07 -9.14
CA GLY A 69 4.40 -5.86 -8.60
C GLY A 69 2.96 -6.02 -8.08
N PRO A 70 1.99 -6.29 -8.99
CA PRO A 70 0.60 -6.54 -8.60
C PRO A 70 0.45 -7.67 -7.57
N ARG A 71 1.20 -8.76 -7.74
CA ARG A 71 1.18 -9.90 -6.80
C ARG A 71 1.68 -9.50 -5.42
N GLY A 72 2.76 -8.72 -5.35
CA GLY A 72 3.31 -8.23 -4.10
C GLY A 72 2.36 -7.27 -3.38
N LEU A 73 1.71 -6.37 -4.12
CA LEU A 73 0.69 -5.51 -3.49
C LEU A 73 -0.48 -6.35 -2.95
N GLN A 74 -0.99 -7.33 -3.72
CA GLN A 74 -2.04 -8.24 -3.23
C GLN A 74 -1.59 -9.01 -1.97
N GLN A 75 -0.36 -9.53 -1.96
CA GLN A 75 0.20 -10.24 -0.81
C GLN A 75 0.27 -9.36 0.43
N MET A 76 0.72 -8.12 0.27
CA MET A 76 0.80 -7.16 1.36
C MET A 76 -0.60 -6.83 1.90
N LEU A 77 -1.57 -6.56 1.03
CA LEU A 77 -2.94 -6.27 1.45
C LEU A 77 -3.60 -7.47 2.15
N LYS A 78 -3.23 -8.71 1.78
CA LYS A 78 -3.64 -9.92 2.51
C LYS A 78 -3.08 -9.96 3.93
N TRP A 79 -1.79 -9.67 4.12
CA TRP A 79 -1.18 -9.61 5.46
C TRP A 79 -1.79 -8.54 6.36
N LEU A 80 -2.24 -7.45 5.76
CA LEU A 80 -2.91 -6.36 6.47
C LEU A 80 -4.41 -6.61 6.70
N HIS A 81 -4.89 -7.83 6.43
CA HIS A 81 -6.29 -8.22 6.59
C HIS A 81 -7.29 -7.26 5.91
N VAL A 82 -6.86 -6.61 4.82
CA VAL A 82 -7.73 -5.72 4.05
C VAL A 82 -8.87 -6.54 3.44
N PRO A 83 -10.14 -6.11 3.60
CA PRO A 83 -11.30 -6.78 3.04
C PRO A 83 -11.16 -7.08 1.55
N GLU A 84 -11.68 -8.23 1.10
CA GLU A 84 -11.42 -8.72 -0.26
C GLU A 84 -12.00 -7.81 -1.35
N ASP A 85 -13.16 -7.21 -1.10
CA ASP A 85 -13.79 -6.20 -1.94
C ASP A 85 -12.89 -4.98 -2.11
N VAL A 86 -12.29 -4.48 -1.02
CA VAL A 86 -11.31 -3.38 -1.05
C VAL A 86 -10.04 -3.79 -1.81
N ARG A 87 -9.55 -5.02 -1.59
CA ARG A 87 -8.39 -5.54 -2.35
C ARG A 87 -8.70 -5.58 -3.84
N LYS A 88 -9.86 -6.09 -4.24
CA LYS A 88 -10.29 -6.15 -5.65
C LYS A 88 -10.34 -4.75 -6.25
N GLN A 89 -10.88 -3.76 -5.54
CA GLN A 89 -10.87 -2.36 -6.00
C GLN A 89 -9.43 -1.84 -6.19
N LEU A 90 -8.56 -2.04 -5.21
CA LEU A 90 -7.14 -1.66 -5.29
C LEU A 90 -6.36 -2.41 -6.37
N THR A 91 -6.93 -3.43 -7.01
CA THR A 91 -6.30 -4.12 -8.14
C THR A 91 -6.75 -3.62 -9.51
N LYS A 92 -7.80 -2.81 -9.60
CA LYS A 92 -8.29 -2.34 -10.90
C LYS A 92 -7.88 -0.89 -11.16
N ILE A 93 -7.30 -0.65 -12.33
CA ILE A 93 -6.84 0.68 -12.78
C ILE A 93 -7.96 1.73 -12.77
N GLU A 94 -9.20 1.33 -13.02
CA GLU A 94 -10.36 2.24 -12.97
C GLU A 94 -10.66 2.81 -11.57
N HIS A 95 -10.23 2.09 -10.51
CA HIS A 95 -10.37 2.53 -9.12
C HIS A 95 -9.06 3.10 -8.58
N HIS A 96 -8.15 3.51 -9.47
CA HIS A 96 -6.87 4.10 -9.11
C HIS A 96 -6.90 5.60 -9.36
N GLY A 97 -6.55 6.37 -8.33
CA GLY A 97 -6.52 7.83 -8.41
C GLY A 97 -5.18 8.32 -8.96
N ASP A 98 -5.14 9.51 -9.53
CA ASP A 98 -3.88 10.08 -10.01
C ASP A 98 -3.13 10.86 -8.91
N THR A 99 -2.02 11.51 -9.28
CA THR A 99 -1.21 12.30 -8.34
C THR A 99 -1.96 13.51 -7.77
N TYR A 100 -2.90 14.07 -8.52
CA TYR A 100 -3.73 15.21 -8.17
C TYR A 100 -5.05 14.79 -7.52
N LYS A 101 -5.57 13.60 -7.86
CA LYS A 101 -6.78 12.98 -7.29
C LYS A 101 -6.48 11.57 -6.80
N PRO A 102 -5.78 11.42 -5.67
CA PRO A 102 -5.43 10.12 -5.13
C PRO A 102 -6.65 9.35 -4.65
N ASN A 103 -6.69 8.04 -4.88
CA ASN A 103 -7.73 7.20 -4.30
C ASN A 103 -7.31 6.75 -2.91
N SER A 104 -8.13 7.11 -1.94
CA SER A 104 -8.01 6.70 -0.54
C SER A 104 -9.20 5.81 -0.22
N ILE A 105 -8.95 4.55 0.07
CA ILE A 105 -10.00 3.63 0.50
C ILE A 105 -9.94 3.54 2.02
N LEU A 106 -11.06 3.89 2.65
CA LEU A 106 -11.25 3.75 4.08
C LEU A 106 -11.55 2.29 4.40
N ILE A 107 -10.84 1.75 5.38
CA ILE A 107 -11.06 0.42 5.92
C ILE A 107 -11.65 0.68 7.31
N ARG A 108 -12.94 0.37 7.50
CA ARG A 108 -13.62 0.48 8.79
C ARG A 108 -13.61 -0.88 9.48
#